data_AF-A0A844XUV7-F1
#
_entry.id   AF-A0A844XUV7-F1
#
_cell.length_a   1.000
_cell.length_b   1.000
_cell.length_c   1.000
_cell.angle_alpha   90.00
_cell.angle_beta   90.00
_cell.angle_gamma   90.00
#
_symmetry.space_group_name_H-M   'P 1'
#
loop_
_entity.id
_entity.type
_entity.pdbx_description
1 polymer ?
#
loop_
_entity_poly.entity_id
_entity_poly.type
_entity_poly.pdbx_seq_one_letter_code
_entity_poly.pdbx_strand_id
1 'polypeptide(L)'
;MTAKRTKDRDANDVVGLQLRFREDLRSRLADAARANARSLNAEIVQRLESSIEQEDRAFGPQTVALLQSISDELDRISRITGKDWFNDAETNRASSLLVRDLVRAKYVPDTSYLEALVDLNRKKLPNRERAEALIQELSYCRVITSVKSNLASNAKLEVTELPENRWRSEDYDALRFDLGDDERENLRQKLGELKALLIVLNDLNSEEEEILRPQREAAKRGEALYAAIMAAARPDSDSGP
;
A
#
# COMPACT_ATOMS: atom_id res chain seq x y z
N MET A 1 33.96 -53.85 -16.56
CA MET A 1 33.56 -52.83 -15.57
C MET A 1 32.21 -52.28 -15.99
N THR A 2 31.13 -52.77 -15.38
CA THR A 2 29.75 -52.39 -15.73
C THR A 2 29.36 -51.16 -14.92
N ALA A 3 29.11 -50.04 -15.60
CA ALA A 3 28.69 -48.80 -14.95
C ALA A 3 27.34 -49.00 -14.24
N LYS A 4 27.31 -48.77 -12.93
CA LYS A 4 26.11 -48.88 -12.10
C LYS A 4 25.18 -47.72 -12.48
N ARG A 5 24.07 -48.02 -13.13
CA ARG A 5 23.04 -47.05 -13.54
C ARG A 5 22.44 -46.42 -12.27
N THR A 6 22.70 -45.13 -12.03
CA THR A 6 22.04 -44.37 -10.98
C THR A 6 20.55 -44.27 -11.30
N LYS A 7 19.71 -44.80 -10.41
CA LYS A 7 18.26 -44.64 -10.49
C LYS A 7 17.95 -43.16 -10.21
N ASP A 8 17.18 -42.52 -11.09
CA ASP A 8 16.70 -41.16 -10.85
C ASP A 8 15.88 -41.14 -9.55
N ARG A 9 16.20 -40.19 -8.67
CA ARG A 9 15.51 -40.01 -7.39
C ARG A 9 14.19 -39.27 -7.59
N ASP A 10 13.20 -39.56 -6.76
CA ASP A 10 11.96 -38.78 -6.73
C ASP A 10 12.26 -37.39 -6.13
N ALA A 11 11.63 -36.34 -6.67
CA ALA A 11 11.75 -34.97 -6.15
C ALA A 11 11.21 -34.86 -4.70
N ASN A 12 10.33 -35.78 -4.29
CA ASN A 12 9.76 -35.82 -2.95
C ASN A 12 10.52 -36.74 -1.97
N ASP A 13 11.60 -37.41 -2.41
CA ASP A 13 12.36 -38.29 -1.55
C ASP A 13 13.06 -37.49 -0.43
N VAL A 14 12.79 -37.84 0.83
CA VAL A 14 13.44 -37.21 1.98
C VAL A 14 14.88 -37.69 2.06
N VAL A 15 15.83 -36.76 1.92
CA VAL A 15 17.27 -37.04 2.03
C VAL A 15 17.75 -36.76 3.45
N GLY A 16 18.29 -37.79 4.11
CA GLY A 16 18.97 -37.62 5.39
C GLY A 16 20.30 -36.87 5.22
N LEU A 17 20.41 -35.68 5.82
CA LEU A 17 21.63 -34.88 5.85
C LEU A 17 22.26 -34.93 7.25
N GLN A 18 23.51 -35.37 7.33
CA GLN A 18 24.29 -35.28 8.58
C GLN A 18 25.02 -33.93 8.64
N LEU A 19 24.46 -33.01 9.43
CA LEU A 19 25.03 -31.70 9.66
C LEU A 19 26.00 -31.72 10.84
N ARG A 20 27.14 -31.03 10.70
CA ARG A 20 28.09 -30.79 11.80
C ARG A 20 28.00 -29.32 12.20
N PHE A 21 27.53 -29.05 13.40
CA PHE A 21 27.50 -27.72 13.99
C PHE A 21 27.99 -27.77 15.43
N ARG A 22 28.37 -26.62 15.97
CA ARG A 22 28.76 -26.46 17.37
C ARG A 22 27.54 -26.67 18.29
N GLU A 23 27.78 -27.16 19.51
CA GLU A 23 26.70 -27.49 20.46
C GLU A 23 25.91 -26.26 20.93
N ASP A 24 26.55 -25.10 21.01
CA ASP A 24 25.90 -23.82 21.28
C ASP A 24 24.85 -23.46 20.22
N LEU A 25 25.18 -23.63 18.94
CA LEU A 25 24.25 -23.41 17.83
C LEU A 25 23.10 -24.42 17.86
N ARG A 26 23.39 -25.69 18.17
CA ARG A 26 22.36 -26.73 18.33
C ARG A 26 21.36 -26.36 19.42
N SER A 27 21.85 -25.95 20.58
CA SER A 27 21.01 -25.56 21.71
C SER A 27 20.09 -24.41 21.31
N ARG A 28 20.65 -23.37 20.66
CA ARG A 28 19.87 -22.22 20.18
C ARG A 28 18.80 -22.61 19.17
N LEU A 29 19.10 -23.52 18.24
CA LEU A 29 18.11 -24.02 17.27
C LEU A 29 17.02 -24.85 17.95
N ALA A 30 17.36 -25.64 18.97
CA ALA A 30 16.38 -26.41 19.73
C ALA A 30 15.44 -25.51 20.53
N ASP A 31 15.96 -24.45 21.16
CA ASP A 31 15.15 -23.48 21.89
C ASP A 31 14.22 -22.70 20.95
N ALA A 32 14.71 -22.29 19.78
CA ALA A 32 13.88 -21.67 18.74
C ALA A 32 12.79 -22.61 18.23
N ALA A 33 13.13 -23.87 17.96
CA ALA A 33 12.16 -24.87 17.51
C ALA A 33 11.04 -25.08 18.54
N ARG A 34 11.38 -25.15 19.84
CA ARG A 34 10.40 -25.22 20.93
C ARG A 34 9.51 -23.98 20.98
N ALA A 35 10.11 -22.79 20.92
CA ALA A 35 9.37 -21.52 20.94
C ALA A 35 8.38 -21.41 19.77
N ASN A 36 8.75 -21.92 18.60
CA ASN A 36 7.91 -21.91 17.39
C ASN A 36 6.98 -23.14 17.27
N ALA A 37 6.93 -24.02 18.27
CA ALA A 37 6.19 -25.28 18.25
C ALA A 37 6.49 -26.17 17.02
N ARG A 38 7.77 -26.25 16.63
CA ARG A 38 8.29 -27.03 15.50
C ARG A 38 9.28 -28.09 15.95
N SER A 39 9.45 -29.13 15.13
CA SER A 39 10.58 -30.04 15.31
C SER A 39 11.89 -29.32 14.97
N LEU A 40 13.00 -29.75 15.57
CA LEU A 40 14.32 -29.19 15.26
C LEU A 40 14.63 -29.24 13.75
N ASN A 41 14.24 -30.34 13.08
CA ASN A 41 14.42 -30.47 11.63
C ASN A 41 13.58 -29.47 10.85
N ALA A 42 12.31 -29.27 11.22
CA ALA A 42 11.43 -28.30 10.57
C ALA A 42 11.93 -26.85 10.75
N GLU A 43 12.48 -26.51 11.91
CA GLU A 43 13.08 -25.21 12.16
C GLU A 43 14.35 -25.00 11.31
N ILE A 44 15.20 -26.03 11.15
CA ILE A 44 16.39 -25.95 10.29
C ILE A 44 15.99 -25.73 8.83
N VAL A 45 15.03 -26.52 8.31
CA VAL A 45 14.55 -26.39 6.93
C VAL A 45 13.96 -25.00 6.70
N GLN A 46 13.09 -24.52 7.58
CA GLN A 46 12.46 -23.20 7.43
C GLN A 46 13.48 -22.06 7.42
N ARG A 47 14.54 -22.14 8.23
CA ARG A 47 15.62 -21.13 8.22
C ARG A 47 16.45 -21.19 6.94
N LEU A 48 16.73 -22.39 6.43
CA LEU A 48 17.45 -22.57 5.17
C LEU A 48 16.62 -22.05 3.99
N GLU A 49 15.35 -22.41 3.91
CA GLU A 49 14.40 -21.88 2.92
C GLU A 49 14.33 -20.36 3.00
N SER A 50 14.16 -19.80 4.21
CA SER A 50 14.13 -18.35 4.38
C SER A 50 15.45 -17.68 3.97
N SER A 51 16.60 -18.31 4.23
CA SER A 51 17.91 -17.79 3.81
C SER A 51 18.04 -17.79 2.28
N ILE A 52 17.64 -18.88 1.62
CA ILE A 52 17.67 -19.00 0.16
C ILE A 52 16.68 -18.02 -0.46
N GLU A 53 15.46 -17.92 0.05
CA GLU A 53 14.49 -16.94 -0.41
C GLU A 53 14.97 -15.50 -0.21
N GLN A 54 15.68 -15.20 0.88
CA GLN A 54 16.28 -13.89 1.09
C GLN A 54 17.39 -13.61 0.09
N GLU A 55 18.23 -14.60 -0.19
CA GLU A 55 19.29 -14.50 -1.21
C GLU A 55 18.71 -14.34 -2.62
N ASP A 56 17.67 -15.10 -2.97
CA ASP A 56 16.94 -14.97 -4.23
C ASP A 56 16.18 -13.64 -4.34
N ARG A 57 15.65 -13.10 -3.24
CA ARG A 57 15.03 -11.77 -3.25
C ARG A 57 16.08 -10.66 -3.37
N ALA A 58 17.23 -10.79 -2.73
CA ALA A 58 18.29 -9.78 -2.75
C ALA A 58 19.13 -9.82 -4.03
N PHE A 59 19.39 -11.02 -4.55
CA PHE A 59 20.35 -11.29 -5.62
C PHE A 59 19.84 -12.31 -6.66
N GLY A 60 18.57 -12.71 -6.61
CA GLY A 60 18.00 -13.57 -7.63
C GLY A 60 17.94 -12.87 -8.99
N PRO A 61 17.74 -13.64 -10.08
CA PRO A 61 17.85 -13.13 -11.46
C PRO A 61 16.96 -11.92 -11.73
N GLN A 62 15.77 -11.88 -11.13
CA GLN A 62 14.85 -10.75 -11.28
C GLN A 62 15.37 -9.49 -10.58
N THR A 63 15.88 -9.60 -9.35
CA THR A 63 16.43 -8.46 -8.63
C THR A 63 17.69 -7.94 -9.31
N VAL A 64 18.59 -8.84 -9.72
CA VAL A 64 19.79 -8.49 -10.50
C VAL A 64 19.41 -7.77 -11.77
N ALA A 65 18.44 -8.27 -12.55
CA ALA A 65 17.99 -7.61 -13.76
C ALA A 65 17.37 -6.22 -13.49
N LEU A 66 16.67 -6.03 -12.35
CA LEU A 66 16.12 -4.72 -11.98
C LEU A 66 17.25 -3.74 -11.65
N LEU A 67 18.21 -4.18 -10.83
CA LEU A 67 19.35 -3.37 -10.44
C LEU A 67 20.22 -2.98 -11.64
N GLN A 68 20.39 -3.90 -12.59
CA GLN A 68 21.05 -3.62 -13.88
C GLN A 68 20.29 -2.53 -14.66
N SER A 69 18.97 -2.68 -14.85
CA SER A 69 18.17 -1.64 -15.53
C SER A 69 18.21 -0.28 -14.84
N ILE A 70 18.20 -0.26 -13.50
CA ILE A 70 18.37 0.98 -12.72
C ILE A 70 19.74 1.58 -12.98
N SER A 71 20.81 0.78 -12.90
CA SER A 71 22.18 1.24 -13.14
C SER A 71 22.33 1.84 -14.54
N ASP A 72 21.85 1.14 -15.57
CA ASP A 72 21.96 1.56 -16.97
C ASP A 72 21.29 2.93 -17.22
N GLU A 73 20.14 3.16 -16.58
CA GLU A 73 19.40 4.41 -16.73
C GLU A 73 19.99 5.56 -15.89
N LEU A 74 20.54 5.28 -14.71
CA LEU A 74 21.31 6.27 -13.94
C LEU A 74 22.54 6.73 -14.73
N ASP A 75 23.25 5.80 -15.38
CA ASP A 75 24.39 6.11 -16.25
C ASP A 75 23.98 6.91 -17.49
N ARG A 76 22.80 6.61 -18.05
CA ARG A 76 22.24 7.38 -19.18
C ARG A 76 21.90 8.81 -18.78
N ILE A 77 21.23 9.03 -17.65
CA ILE A 77 20.89 10.37 -17.15
C ILE A 77 22.16 11.18 -16.88
N SER A 78 23.16 10.57 -16.26
CA SER A 78 24.43 11.25 -15.95
C SER A 78 25.14 11.70 -17.24
N ARG A 79 25.10 10.89 -18.31
CA ARG A 79 25.63 11.26 -19.63
C ARG A 79 24.85 12.39 -20.33
N ILE A 80 23.52 12.40 -20.23
CA ILE A 80 22.68 13.44 -20.83
C ILE A 80 22.89 14.78 -20.14
N THR A 81 22.96 14.77 -18.80
CA THR A 81 23.08 15.99 -18.00
C THR A 81 24.53 16.47 -17.88
N GLY A 82 25.52 15.59 -18.10
CA GLY A 82 26.93 15.87 -17.88
C GLY A 82 27.30 16.01 -16.40
N LYS A 83 26.44 15.53 -15.49
CA LYS A 83 26.59 15.66 -14.03
C LYS A 83 26.31 14.34 -13.34
N ASP A 84 26.92 14.14 -12.18
CA ASP A 84 26.65 12.98 -11.34
C ASP A 84 25.27 13.11 -10.67
N TRP A 85 24.45 12.08 -10.79
CA TRP A 85 23.10 12.06 -10.21
C TRP A 85 23.07 12.14 -8.67
N PHE A 86 24.19 11.87 -8.00
CA PHE A 86 24.29 11.94 -6.54
C PHE A 86 24.89 13.27 -6.04
N ASN A 87 25.51 14.08 -6.90
CA ASN A 87 26.10 15.37 -6.54
C ASN A 87 25.31 16.58 -7.07
N ASP A 88 24.34 16.40 -7.97
CA ASP A 88 23.51 17.46 -8.53
C ASP A 88 22.02 17.24 -8.24
N ALA A 89 21.35 18.26 -7.69
CA ALA A 89 19.96 18.16 -7.24
C ALA A 89 18.94 17.97 -8.37
N GLU A 90 19.19 18.54 -9.55
CA GLU A 90 18.29 18.40 -10.70
C GLU A 90 18.43 17.02 -11.33
N THR A 91 19.67 16.55 -11.52
CA THR A 91 19.97 15.20 -12.00
C THR A 91 19.46 14.14 -11.00
N ASN A 92 19.59 14.38 -9.69
CA ASN A 92 19.06 13.51 -8.66
C ASN A 92 17.54 13.35 -8.74
N ARG A 93 16.82 14.46 -8.93
CA ARG A 93 15.37 14.46 -9.08
C ARG A 93 14.94 13.68 -10.32
N ALA A 94 15.61 13.88 -11.45
CA ALA A 94 15.34 13.14 -12.69
C ALA A 94 15.58 11.63 -12.50
N SER A 95 16.71 11.25 -11.91
CA SER A 95 17.04 9.86 -11.59
C SER A 95 16.02 9.20 -10.66
N SER A 96 15.57 9.91 -9.63
CA SER A 96 14.57 9.40 -8.68
C SER A 96 13.22 9.11 -9.34
N LEU A 97 12.79 9.97 -10.27
CA LEU A 97 11.58 9.73 -11.06
C LEU A 97 11.72 8.48 -11.93
N LEU A 98 12.86 8.34 -12.61
CA LEU A 98 13.11 7.23 -13.50
C LEU A 98 13.18 5.90 -12.74
N VAL A 99 13.91 5.83 -11.62
CA VAL A 99 13.96 4.63 -10.77
C VAL A 99 12.57 4.24 -10.30
N ARG A 100 11.76 5.21 -9.87
CA ARG A 100 10.36 4.95 -9.48
C ARG A 100 9.55 4.38 -10.63
N ASP A 101 9.75 4.89 -11.85
CA ASP A 101 9.05 4.42 -13.05
C ASP A 101 9.53 3.02 -13.48
N LEU A 102 10.82 2.70 -13.38
CA LEU A 102 11.35 1.34 -13.62
C LEU A 102 10.84 0.32 -12.62
N VAL A 103 10.82 0.68 -11.34
CA VAL A 103 10.23 -0.16 -10.29
C VAL A 103 8.74 -0.37 -10.59
N ARG A 104 7.99 0.69 -10.89
CA ARG A 104 6.58 0.56 -11.31
C ARG A 104 6.40 -0.25 -12.59
N ALA A 105 7.28 -0.13 -13.58
CA ALA A 105 7.24 -0.86 -14.86
C ALA A 105 7.51 -2.36 -14.67
N LYS A 106 8.37 -2.71 -13.71
CA LYS A 106 8.65 -4.11 -13.39
C LYS A 106 7.59 -4.74 -12.50
N TYR A 107 6.98 -3.93 -11.64
CA TYR A 107 5.83 -4.28 -10.82
C TYR A 107 4.53 -3.76 -11.43
N VAL A 108 4.44 -3.68 -12.78
CA VAL A 108 3.23 -3.19 -13.46
C VAL A 108 2.05 -3.93 -12.85
N PRO A 109 1.11 -3.20 -12.25
CA PRO A 109 -0.11 -3.86 -11.82
C PRO A 109 -0.73 -4.40 -13.10
N ASP A 110 -0.99 -5.71 -13.11
CA ASP A 110 -1.78 -6.42 -14.12
C ASP A 110 -2.78 -5.48 -14.78
N THR A 111 -2.90 -5.42 -16.11
CA THR A 111 -3.86 -4.54 -16.81
C THR A 111 -5.28 -4.63 -16.23
N SER A 112 -5.64 -5.80 -15.69
CA SER A 112 -6.86 -6.06 -14.89
C SER A 112 -7.08 -5.04 -13.75
N TYR A 113 -6.00 -4.63 -13.09
CA TYR A 113 -6.00 -3.65 -12.00
C TYR A 113 -6.39 -2.25 -12.46
N LEU A 114 -5.85 -1.79 -13.60
CA LEU A 114 -6.16 -0.46 -14.13
C LEU A 114 -7.61 -0.39 -14.60
N GLU A 115 -8.09 -1.45 -15.24
CA GLU A 115 -9.48 -1.59 -15.64
C GLU A 115 -10.41 -1.56 -14.40
N ALA A 116 -10.07 -2.31 -13.34
CA ALA A 116 -10.82 -2.31 -12.09
C ALA A 116 -10.88 -0.91 -11.44
N LEU A 117 -9.77 -0.17 -11.41
CA LEU A 117 -9.77 1.20 -10.90
C LEU A 117 -10.58 2.18 -11.77
N VAL A 118 -10.52 2.04 -13.09
CA VAL A 118 -11.31 2.87 -14.01
C VAL A 118 -12.80 2.61 -13.82
N ASP A 119 -13.20 1.34 -13.72
CA ASP A 119 -14.59 0.97 -13.48
C ASP A 119 -15.07 1.43 -12.10
N LEU A 120 -14.23 1.33 -11.08
CA LEU A 120 -14.53 1.83 -9.74
C LEU A 120 -14.68 3.36 -9.72
N ASN A 121 -13.82 4.10 -10.43
CA ASN A 121 -13.99 5.54 -10.59
C ASN A 121 -15.25 5.91 -11.37
N ARG A 122 -15.61 5.15 -12.40
CA ARG A 122 -16.87 5.34 -13.15
C ARG A 122 -18.09 5.16 -12.24
N LYS A 123 -18.03 4.23 -11.27
CA LYS A 123 -19.08 4.06 -10.23
C LYS A 123 -19.05 5.19 -9.19
N LYS A 124 -17.88 5.62 -8.73
CA LYS A 124 -17.75 6.65 -7.67
C LYS A 124 -18.18 8.03 -8.11
N LEU A 125 -17.83 8.45 -9.32
CA LEU A 125 -18.03 9.82 -9.79
C LEU A 125 -19.48 10.32 -9.66
N PRO A 126 -20.51 9.63 -10.21
CA PRO A 126 -21.89 10.11 -10.10
C PRO A 126 -22.40 10.12 -8.64
N ASN A 127 -21.95 9.18 -7.81
CA ASN A 127 -22.30 9.15 -6.38
C ASN A 127 -21.66 10.32 -5.62
N ARG A 128 -20.43 10.71 -5.97
CA ARG A 128 -19.75 11.89 -5.41
C ARG A 128 -20.45 13.17 -5.82
N GLU A 129 -20.72 13.37 -7.10
CA GLU A 129 -21.42 14.55 -7.62
C GLU A 129 -22.80 14.71 -6.95
N ARG A 130 -23.54 13.60 -6.80
CA ARG A 130 -24.83 13.62 -6.12
C ARG A 130 -24.71 13.92 -4.63
N ALA A 131 -23.74 13.31 -3.94
CA ALA A 131 -23.49 13.59 -2.53
C ALA A 131 -23.07 15.04 -2.30
N GLU A 132 -22.21 15.61 -3.15
CA GLU A 132 -21.79 17.00 -3.10
C GLU A 132 -22.97 17.97 -3.26
N ALA A 133 -23.86 17.71 -4.23
CA ALA A 133 -25.07 18.50 -4.41
C ALA A 133 -25.99 18.47 -3.17
N LEU A 134 -26.19 17.28 -2.58
CA LEU A 134 -26.99 17.15 -1.35
C LEU A 134 -26.32 17.80 -0.15
N ILE A 135 -25.00 17.69 0.00
CA ILE A 135 -24.23 18.35 1.06
C ILE A 135 -24.39 19.86 0.95
N GLN A 136 -24.27 20.42 -0.25
CA GLN A 136 -24.44 21.85 -0.47
C GLN A 136 -25.85 22.31 -0.07
N GLU A 137 -26.88 21.60 -0.51
CA GLU A 137 -28.27 21.93 -0.20
C GLU A 137 -28.62 21.77 1.30
N LEU A 138 -28.19 20.68 1.93
CA LEU A 138 -28.43 20.43 3.35
C LEU A 138 -27.62 21.38 4.25
N SER A 139 -26.43 21.80 3.80
CA SER A 139 -25.64 22.83 4.49
C SER A 139 -26.30 24.19 4.41
N TYR A 140 -26.83 24.56 3.23
CA TYR A 140 -27.62 25.78 3.02
C TYR A 140 -28.84 25.82 3.95
N CYS A 141 -29.52 24.69 4.14
CA CYS A 141 -30.66 24.55 5.04
C CYS A 141 -30.29 24.32 6.53
N ARG A 142 -29.01 24.46 6.90
CA ARG A 142 -28.48 24.16 8.25
C ARG A 142 -29.01 22.83 8.83
N VAL A 143 -29.13 21.81 7.98
CA VAL A 143 -29.47 20.44 8.41
C VAL A 143 -28.23 19.73 8.94
N ILE A 144 -27.06 20.07 8.40
CA ILE A 144 -25.76 19.50 8.76
C ILE A 144 -24.78 20.61 9.11
N THR A 145 -23.89 20.39 10.09
CA THR A 145 -22.87 21.38 10.49
C THR A 145 -21.53 21.21 9.80
N SER A 146 -21.22 19.97 9.47
CA SER A 146 -19.92 19.59 8.93
C SER A 146 -20.02 18.22 8.31
N VAL A 147 -19.35 18.06 7.19
CA VAL A 147 -18.98 16.75 6.69
C VAL A 147 -17.51 16.58 7.04
N LYS A 148 -17.18 15.57 7.85
CA LYS A 148 -15.78 15.19 8.05
C LYS A 148 -15.33 14.47 6.78
N SER A 149 -15.01 15.23 5.75
CA SER A 149 -14.51 14.69 4.52
C SER A 149 -13.51 15.64 3.88
N ASN A 150 -12.38 15.09 3.47
CA ASN A 150 -11.85 15.48 2.18
C ASN A 150 -12.54 14.51 1.21
N LEU A 151 -13.57 14.95 0.47
CA LEU A 151 -14.16 14.14 -0.62
C LEU A 151 -13.10 13.70 -1.64
N ALA A 152 -12.00 14.46 -1.71
CA ALA A 152 -10.78 14.16 -2.45
C ALA A 152 -9.89 13.06 -1.82
N SER A 153 -10.09 12.72 -0.54
CA SER A 153 -9.35 11.67 0.16
C SER A 153 -10.20 10.43 0.40
N ASN A 154 -9.59 9.25 0.44
CA ASN A 154 -10.27 8.00 0.81
C ASN A 154 -10.57 7.90 2.32
N ALA A 155 -10.70 9.04 3.01
CA ALA A 155 -11.10 9.07 4.41
C ALA A 155 -12.57 8.67 4.56
N LYS A 156 -12.89 8.01 5.67
CA LYS A 156 -14.25 7.63 6.03
C LYS A 156 -15.14 8.88 6.08
N LEU A 157 -16.22 8.86 5.31
CA LEU A 157 -17.15 9.99 5.21
C LEU A 157 -18.16 9.92 6.35
N GLU A 158 -18.23 10.97 7.17
CA GLU A 158 -19.20 11.09 8.27
C GLU A 158 -19.89 12.46 8.22
N VAL A 159 -21.21 12.46 8.44
CA VAL A 159 -22.05 13.67 8.49
C VAL A 159 -22.47 13.90 9.93
N THR A 160 -22.38 15.15 10.39
CA THR A 160 -22.90 15.58 11.68
C THR A 160 -24.23 16.31 11.47
N GLU A 161 -25.30 15.70 11.96
CA GLU A 161 -26.67 16.23 11.88
C GLU A 161 -26.94 17.27 12.96
N LEU A 162 -27.67 18.31 12.60
CA LEU A 162 -28.30 19.20 13.56
C LEU A 162 -29.64 18.61 14.04
N PRO A 163 -30.00 18.81 15.31
CA PRO A 163 -31.35 18.55 15.78
C PRO A 163 -32.40 19.20 14.87
N GLU A 164 -33.51 18.52 14.58
CA GLU A 164 -34.54 18.99 13.63
C GLU A 164 -35.08 20.40 13.97
N ASN A 165 -35.17 20.73 15.26
CA ASN A 165 -35.60 22.05 15.72
C ASN A 165 -34.61 23.19 15.41
N ARG A 166 -33.45 22.89 14.81
CA ARG A 166 -32.44 23.86 14.40
C ARG A 166 -32.32 24.01 12.88
N TRP A 167 -33.06 23.25 12.09
CA TRP A 167 -33.05 23.36 10.63
C TRP A 167 -33.65 24.70 10.21
N ARG A 168 -33.03 25.41 9.26
CA ARG A 168 -33.45 26.75 8.81
C ARG A 168 -33.09 26.98 7.34
N SER A 169 -33.97 27.61 6.59
CA SER A 169 -33.63 28.13 5.26
C SER A 169 -33.00 29.53 5.37
N GLU A 170 -31.89 29.77 4.66
CA GLU A 170 -31.18 31.06 4.67
C GLU A 170 -31.99 32.19 4.02
N ASP A 171 -32.87 31.89 3.06
CA ASP A 171 -33.80 32.87 2.49
C ASP A 171 -34.77 33.47 3.55
N TYR A 172 -34.85 32.83 4.73
CA TYR A 172 -35.73 33.20 5.82
C TYR A 172 -35.02 33.64 7.11
N ASP A 173 -33.69 33.78 7.12
CA ASP A 173 -32.95 34.27 8.31
C ASP A 173 -33.39 35.72 8.69
N ALA A 174 -34.02 36.46 7.76
CA ALA A 174 -34.63 37.76 8.04
C ALA A 174 -36.03 37.72 8.70
N LEU A 175 -36.75 36.59 8.68
CA LEU A 175 -38.18 36.56 9.01
C LEU A 175 -38.63 35.52 10.06
N ARG A 176 -37.74 34.70 10.65
CA ARG A 176 -38.10 33.71 11.70
C ARG A 176 -39.28 32.80 11.34
N PHE A 177 -39.47 32.44 10.08
CA PHE A 177 -40.47 31.44 9.75
C PHE A 177 -39.91 30.04 10.03
N ASP A 178 -40.69 29.24 10.74
CA ASP A 178 -40.42 27.82 10.92
C ASP A 178 -40.65 27.09 9.59
N LEU A 179 -39.78 26.14 9.25
CA LEU A 179 -39.96 25.25 8.10
C LEU A 179 -41.31 24.54 8.21
N GLY A 180 -42.08 24.54 7.12
CA GLY A 180 -43.33 23.79 7.02
C GLY A 180 -43.10 22.28 7.10
N ASP A 181 -44.12 21.51 7.47
CA ASP A 181 -44.02 20.05 7.60
C ASP A 181 -43.55 19.38 6.30
N ASP A 182 -44.02 19.86 5.15
CA ASP A 182 -43.63 19.36 3.82
C ASP A 182 -42.14 19.62 3.52
N GLU A 183 -41.62 20.79 3.91
CA GLU A 183 -40.20 21.14 3.73
C GLU A 183 -39.32 20.27 4.62
N ARG A 184 -39.75 20.03 5.88
CA ARG A 184 -39.05 19.14 6.80
C ARG A 184 -38.99 17.72 6.27
N GLU A 185 -40.09 17.22 5.72
CA GLU A 185 -40.12 15.87 5.15
C GLU A 185 -39.20 15.75 3.92
N ASN A 186 -39.17 16.77 3.06
CA ASN A 186 -38.23 16.84 1.93
C ASN A 186 -36.76 16.81 2.41
N LEU A 187 -36.43 17.61 3.44
CA LEU A 187 -35.08 17.61 4.02
C LEU A 187 -34.72 16.26 4.67
N ARG A 188 -35.66 15.58 5.32
CA ARG A 188 -35.46 14.22 5.84
C ARG A 188 -35.16 13.23 4.71
N GLN A 189 -35.93 13.29 3.62
CA GLN A 189 -35.70 12.43 2.47
C GLN A 189 -34.31 12.65 1.87
N LYS A 190 -33.89 13.90 1.69
CA LYS A 190 -32.55 14.27 1.19
C LYS A 190 -31.43 13.84 2.13
N LEU A 191 -31.63 13.99 3.44
CA LEU A 191 -30.68 13.52 4.44
C LEU A 191 -30.56 11.98 4.42
N GLY A 192 -31.68 11.27 4.27
CA GLY A 192 -31.69 9.82 4.08
C GLY A 192 -30.95 9.39 2.82
N GLU A 193 -31.17 10.09 1.70
CA GLU A 193 -30.47 9.88 0.43
C GLU A 193 -28.95 10.10 0.59
N LEU A 194 -28.55 11.20 1.23
CA LEU A 194 -27.14 11.48 1.50
C LEU A 194 -26.49 10.35 2.32
N LYS A 195 -27.15 9.90 3.40
CA LYS A 195 -26.63 8.78 4.21
C LYS A 195 -26.44 7.51 3.39
N ALA A 196 -27.39 7.17 2.53
CA ALA A 196 -27.29 6.02 1.65
C ALA A 196 -26.10 6.14 0.68
N LEU A 197 -25.90 7.31 0.06
CA LEU A 197 -24.77 7.57 -0.83
C LEU A 197 -23.42 7.47 -0.11
N LEU A 198 -23.34 7.94 1.13
CA LEU A 198 -22.11 7.85 1.92
C LEU A 198 -21.73 6.41 2.26
N ILE A 199 -22.72 5.54 2.50
CA ILE A 199 -22.48 4.09 2.66
C ILE A 199 -21.88 3.53 1.37
N VAL A 200 -22.51 3.77 0.22
CA VAL A 200 -22.03 3.31 -1.09
C VAL A 200 -20.60 3.82 -1.37
N LEU A 201 -20.32 5.09 -1.08
CA LEU A 201 -18.99 5.67 -1.28
C LEU A 201 -17.93 5.06 -0.35
N ASN A 202 -18.29 4.74 0.90
CA ASN A 202 -17.39 4.05 1.83
C ASN A 202 -17.10 2.61 1.38
N ASP A 203 -18.10 1.90 0.84
CA ASP A 203 -17.92 0.55 0.28
C ASP A 203 -17.00 0.59 -0.95
N LEU A 204 -17.22 1.53 -1.87
CA LEU A 204 -16.37 1.73 -3.05
C LEU A 204 -14.94 2.16 -2.67
N ASN A 205 -14.77 2.99 -1.63
CA ASN A 205 -13.44 3.32 -1.11
C ASN A 205 -12.74 2.07 -0.54
N SER A 206 -13.48 1.19 0.13
CA SER A 206 -12.94 -0.06 0.68
C SER A 206 -12.51 -1.01 -0.43
N GLU A 207 -13.29 -1.12 -1.51
CA GLU A 207 -12.92 -1.90 -2.71
C GLU A 207 -11.66 -1.31 -3.38
N GLU A 208 -11.55 0.01 -3.48
CA GLU A 208 -10.34 0.68 -4.00
C GLU A 208 -9.10 0.38 -3.14
N GLU A 209 -9.26 0.37 -1.81
CA GLU A 209 -8.21 0.02 -0.86
C GLU A 209 -7.75 -1.44 -1.00
N GLU A 210 -8.67 -2.38 -1.19
CA GLU A 210 -8.35 -3.78 -1.49
C GLU A 210 -7.56 -3.91 -2.80
N ILE A 211 -8.01 -3.22 -3.84
CA ILE A 211 -7.32 -3.16 -5.14
C ILE A 211 -5.91 -2.61 -4.91
N LEU A 212 -5.76 -1.44 -4.28
CA LEU A 212 -4.48 -0.76 -4.04
C LEU A 212 -3.55 -1.45 -3.01
N ARG A 213 -4.04 -2.40 -2.21
CA ARG A 213 -3.28 -3.00 -1.11
C ARG A 213 -1.91 -3.53 -1.53
N PRO A 214 -1.76 -4.34 -2.61
CA PRO A 214 -0.46 -4.88 -3.00
C PRO A 214 0.55 -3.77 -3.34
N GLN A 215 0.11 -2.68 -3.95
CA GLN A 215 0.97 -1.54 -4.29
C GLN A 215 1.40 -0.78 -3.05
N ARG A 216 0.50 -0.57 -2.08
CA ARG A 216 0.83 0.08 -0.81
C ARG A 216 1.80 -0.77 0.01
N GLU A 217 1.62 -2.08 0.03
CA GLU A 217 2.55 -3.00 0.67
C GLU A 217 3.91 -3.03 -0.03
N ALA A 218 3.94 -2.99 -1.37
CA ALA A 218 5.18 -2.85 -2.13
C ALA A 218 5.88 -1.53 -1.83
N ALA A 219 5.14 -0.41 -1.79
CA ALA A 219 5.67 0.91 -1.45
C ALA A 219 6.25 0.93 -0.03
N LYS A 220 5.52 0.42 0.98
CA LYS A 220 6.00 0.29 2.37
C LYS A 220 7.26 -0.55 2.47
N ARG A 221 7.33 -1.67 1.73
CA ARG A 221 8.55 -2.51 1.69
C ARG A 221 9.73 -1.76 1.07
N GLY A 222 9.49 -1.00 0.00
CA GLY A 222 10.49 -0.14 -0.63
C GLY A 222 11.01 0.95 0.32
N GLU A 223 10.10 1.62 1.04
CA GLU A 223 10.45 2.62 2.06
C GLU A 223 11.27 2.02 3.20
N ALA A 224 10.88 0.83 3.70
CA ALA A 224 11.61 0.13 4.74
C ALA A 224 13.02 -0.29 4.29
N LEU A 225 13.16 -0.79 3.06
CA LEU A 225 14.45 -1.12 2.48
C LEU A 225 15.34 0.13 2.35
N TYR A 226 14.79 1.23 1.83
CA TYR A 226 15.50 2.51 1.74
C TYR A 226 15.97 2.98 3.12
N ALA A 227 15.10 2.93 4.13
CA ALA A 227 15.47 3.30 5.49
C ALA A 227 16.60 2.42 6.06
N ALA A 228 16.58 1.11 5.80
CA ALA A 228 17.63 0.19 6.22
C ALA A 228 18.98 0.50 5.56
N ILE A 229 18.98 0.79 4.25
CA ILE A 229 20.19 1.20 3.52
C ILE A 229 20.75 2.51 4.10
N MET A 230 19.89 3.50 4.34
CA MET A 230 20.31 4.79 4.90
C MET A 230 20.82 4.67 6.34
N ALA A 231 20.30 3.73 7.13
CA ALA A 231 20.82 3.45 8.47
C ALA A 231 22.21 2.80 8.42
N ALA A 232 22.42 1.84 7.51
CA ALA A 232 23.71 1.17 7.33
C ALA A 232 24.80 2.09 6.74
N ALA A 233 24.41 3.11 5.97
CA ALA A 233 25.33 4.06 5.35
C ALA A 233 25.84 5.16 6.29
N ARG A 234 25.35 5.26 7.53
CA ARG A 234 25.89 6.22 8.50
C ARG A 234 27.21 5.66 9.04
N PRO A 235 28.37 6.26 8.71
CA PRO A 235 29.63 5.83 9.33
C PRO A 235 29.52 6.03 10.85
N ASP A 236 30.10 5.11 11.62
CA ASP A 236 30.24 5.18 13.08
C ASP A 236 31.01 6.46 13.46
N SER A 237 30.28 7.57 13.51
CA SER A 237 30.79 8.90 13.87
C SER A 237 31.12 9.02 15.36
N ASP A 238 30.86 7.97 16.15
CA ASP A 238 31.22 7.84 17.56
C ASP A 238 32.54 7.08 17.81
N SER A 239 33.29 6.70 16.76
CA SER A 239 34.69 6.27 16.93
C SER A 239 35.61 7.49 17.10
N GLY A 240 35.35 8.27 18.15
CA GLY A 240 36.28 9.30 18.62
C GLY A 240 37.59 8.67 19.13
N PRO A 241 38.74 9.32 18.89
CA PRO A 241 40.08 8.82 19.26
C PRO A 241 40.30 8.70 20.78
#